data_AF-A0A8S2S3I6-F1
#
_entry.id   AF-A0A8S2S3I6-F1
#
_cell.length_a   1.000
_cell.length_b   1.000
_cell.length_c   1.000
_cell.angle_alpha   90.00
_cell.angle_beta   90.00
_cell.angle_gamma   90.00
#
_symmetry.space_group_name_H-M   'P 1'
#
loop_
_entity.id
_entity.type
_entity.pdbx_description
1 polymer ?
#
loop_
_entity_poly.entity_id
_entity_poly.type
_entity_poly.pdbx_seq_one_letter_code
_entity_poly.pdbx_strand_id
1 'polypeptide(L)'
;FHYLEPGHEINIVVTSAKDIKLTPVRDAFTQVFGRVITQGIGVQSNVAPQPVGFEAGFKGAQQRIENLRRQNVVRPDQCVVSI
;
A
#
# COMPACT_ATOMS: atom_id res chain seq x y z
N PHE A 1 28.81 -2.19 3.79
CA PHE A 1 27.72 -2.05 2.81
C PHE A 1 27.32 -3.44 2.34
N HIS A 2 26.26 -4.04 2.91
CA HIS A 2 25.76 -5.33 2.42
C HIS A 2 24.88 -5.04 1.20
N TYR A 3 25.36 -5.40 0.01
CA TYR A 3 24.56 -5.42 -1.20
C TYR A 3 23.80 -6.74 -1.21
N LEU A 4 22.50 -6.70 -0.93
CA LEU A 4 21.63 -7.86 -1.12
C LEU A 4 21.43 -8.05 -2.63
N GLU A 5 21.59 -9.28 -3.10
CA GLU A 5 21.42 -9.68 -4.50
C GLU A 5 20.10 -9.14 -5.08
N PRO A 6 20.09 -8.66 -6.34
CA PRO A 6 18.87 -8.24 -7.03
C PRO A 6 17.81 -9.34 -6.98
N GLY A 7 16.67 -9.07 -6.33
CA GLY A 7 15.58 -10.04 -6.12
C GLY A 7 15.16 -10.24 -4.66
N HIS A 8 15.95 -9.77 -3.69
CA HIS A 8 15.59 -9.79 -2.25
C HIS A 8 14.84 -8.54 -1.76
N GLU A 9 14.34 -7.71 -2.68
CA GLU A 9 13.64 -6.47 -2.33
C GLU A 9 12.14 -6.71 -2.24
N ILE A 10 11.53 -6.31 -1.12
CA ILE A 10 10.08 -6.41 -0.95
C ILE A 10 9.43 -5.30 -1.76
N ASN A 11 8.56 -5.67 -2.70
CA ASN A 11 7.77 -4.73 -3.50
C ASN A 11 6.40 -4.54 -2.88
N ILE A 12 6.07 -3.30 -2.52
CA ILE A 12 4.82 -2.95 -1.82
C ILE A 12 4.10 -1.85 -2.58
N VAL A 13 2.80 -2.05 -2.79
CA VAL A 13 1.91 -1.00 -3.30
C VAL A 13 1.14 -0.40 -2.14
N VAL A 14 1.14 0.93 -2.03
CA VAL A 14 0.34 1.65 -1.06
C VAL A 14 -0.85 2.28 -1.78
N THR A 15 -2.06 2.12 -1.24
CA THR A 15 -3.29 2.68 -1.84
C THR A 15 -3.43 4.20 -1.66
N SER A 16 -2.32 4.94 -1.74
CA SER A 16 -2.24 6.39 -1.66
C SER A 16 -1.02 6.88 -2.43
N ALA A 17 -1.19 7.95 -3.22
CA ALA A 17 -0.10 8.65 -3.88
C ALA A 17 0.48 9.82 -3.07
N LYS A 18 -0.06 10.11 -1.87
CA LYS A 18 0.43 11.21 -1.03
C LYS A 18 1.72 10.82 -0.30
N ASP A 19 2.76 11.63 -0.39
CA ASP A 19 4.06 11.35 0.26
C ASP A 19 3.97 11.23 1.78
N ILE A 20 3.16 12.09 2.41
CA ILE A 20 2.89 12.03 3.86
C ILE A 20 2.32 10.67 4.31
N LYS A 21 1.75 9.91 3.38
CA LYS A 21 1.20 8.56 3.59
C LYS A 21 2.18 7.47 3.13
N LEU A 22 2.90 7.70 2.03
CA LEU A 22 3.82 6.73 1.45
C LEU A 22 5.12 6.58 2.24
N THR A 23 5.70 7.70 2.69
CA THR A 23 7.00 7.71 3.39
C THR A 23 6.96 6.96 4.72
N PRO A 24 5.96 7.17 5.61
CA PRO A 24 5.88 6.40 6.84
C PRO A 24 5.74 4.88 6.61
N VAL A 25 5.02 4.47 5.57
CA VAL A 25 4.93 3.05 5.20
C VAL A 25 6.28 2.52 4.75
N ARG A 26 6.99 3.26 3.89
CA ARG A 26 8.35 2.88 3.47
C ARG A 26 9.29 2.73 4.66
N ASP A 27 9.30 3.70 5.56
CA ASP A 27 10.21 3.72 6.70
C ASP A 27 9.93 2.54 7.64
N ALA A 28 8.66 2.28 7.95
CA ALA A 28 8.25 1.17 8.79
C ALA A 28 8.64 -0.20 8.20
N PHE A 29 8.38 -0.41 6.90
CA PHE A 29 8.76 -1.66 6.24
C PHE A 29 10.27 -1.79 6.05
N THR A 30 10.98 -0.69 5.79
CA THR A 30 12.45 -0.67 5.70
C THR A 30 13.08 -1.05 7.03
N GLN A 31 12.53 -0.54 8.15
CA GLN A 31 13.02 -0.88 9.49
C GLN A 31 12.88 -2.36 9.82
N VAL A 32 11.80 -3.02 9.37
CA VAL A 32 11.52 -4.42 9.69
C VAL A 32 12.20 -5.38 8.72
N PHE A 33 12.21 -5.06 7.42
CA PHE A 33 12.59 -5.97 6.35
C PHE A 33 13.87 -5.57 5.60
N GLY A 34 14.48 -4.43 5.92
CA GLY A 34 15.65 -3.93 5.22
C GLY A 34 15.28 -3.21 3.92
N ARG A 35 15.66 -3.74 2.76
CA ARG A 35 15.48 -3.02 1.48
C ARG A 35 14.09 -3.24 0.89
N VAL A 36 13.33 -2.17 0.70
CA VAL A 36 11.93 -2.19 0.24
C VAL A 36 11.72 -1.19 -0.89
N ILE A 37 10.98 -1.60 -1.93
CA ILE A 37 10.45 -0.71 -2.97
C ILE A 37 8.98 -0.45 -2.66
N THR A 38 8.62 0.83 -2.53
CA THR A 38 7.23 1.23 -2.31
C THR A 38 6.72 2.05 -3.49
N GLN A 39 5.58 1.67 -4.04
CA GLN A 39 4.86 2.43 -5.07
C GLN A 39 3.54 2.96 -4.50
N GLY A 40 3.35 4.28 -4.55
CA GLY A 40 2.08 4.90 -4.19
C GLY A 40 1.12 4.95 -5.36
N ILE A 41 -0.10 4.42 -5.20
CA ILE A 41 -1.15 4.45 -6.22
C ILE A 41 -2.41 5.09 -5.64
N GLY A 42 -2.83 6.20 -6.25
CA GLY A 42 -4.08 6.87 -5.88
C GLY A 42 -5.28 6.02 -6.29
N VAL A 43 -6.08 5.60 -5.32
CA VAL A 43 -7.31 4.84 -5.56
C VAL A 43 -8.40 5.31 -4.61
N GLN A 44 -9.61 5.48 -5.15
CA GLN A 44 -10.77 5.92 -4.39
C GLN A 44 -11.50 4.72 -3.79
N SER A 45 -12.18 4.93 -2.66
CA SER A 45 -13.21 4.02 -2.13
C SER A 45 -14.59 4.66 -2.29
N ASN A 46 -15.65 3.84 -2.29
CA ASN A 46 -17.03 4.33 -2.32
C ASN A 46 -17.56 4.70 -0.92
N VAL A 47 -16.73 4.57 0.12
CA VAL A 47 -17.02 5.09 1.46
C VAL A 47 -16.83 6.61 1.46
N ALA A 48 -17.66 7.31 2.25
CA ALA A 48 -17.55 8.76 2.42
C ALA A 48 -16.11 9.20 2.76
N PRO A 49 -15.66 10.40 2.34
CA PRO A 49 -14.30 10.87 2.56
C PRO A 49 -13.82 10.85 4.02
N GLN A 50 -14.77 10.98 4.96
CA GLN A 50 -14.54 10.82 6.39
C GLN A 50 -15.42 9.68 6.91
N PRO A 51 -14.92 8.43 6.87
CA PRO A 51 -15.62 7.32 7.49
C PRO A 51 -15.67 7.52 9.00
N VAL A 52 -16.85 7.41 9.59
CA VAL A 52 -17.03 7.42 11.05
C VAL A 52 -17.10 5.98 11.52
N GLY A 53 -16.25 5.64 12.49
CA GLY A 53 -16.18 4.30 13.06
C GLY A 53 -15.24 3.33 12.32
N PHE A 54 -14.83 2.30 13.06
CA PHE A 54 -13.87 1.29 12.60
C PHE A 54 -14.35 0.55 11.34
N GLU A 55 -15.61 0.12 11.30
CA GLU A 55 -16.16 -0.65 10.19
C GLU A 55 -16.13 0.12 8.87
N ALA A 56 -16.49 1.40 8.89
CA ALA A 56 -16.47 2.26 7.71
C ALA A 56 -15.04 2.46 7.19
N GLY A 57 -14.07 2.65 8.10
CA GLY A 57 -12.65 2.75 7.76
C GLY A 57 -12.11 1.46 7.15
N PHE A 58 -12.40 0.32 7.78
CA PHE A 58 -12.00 -1.01 7.31
C PHE A 58 -12.59 -1.32 5.92
N LYS A 59 -13.89 -1.07 5.73
CA LYS A 59 -14.56 -1.24 4.44
C LYS A 59 -13.95 -0.35 3.36
N GLY A 60 -13.60 0.89 3.69
CA GLY A 60 -12.92 1.80 2.78
C GLY A 60 -11.56 1.25 2.32
N ALA A 61 -10.76 0.72 3.26
CA ALA A 61 -9.46 0.11 2.98
C ALA A 61 -9.59 -1.13 2.07
N GLN A 62 -10.54 -2.03 2.39
CA GLN A 62 -10.81 -3.20 1.55
C GLN A 62 -11.20 -2.80 0.12
N GLN A 63 -12.10 -1.83 -0.03
CA GLN A 63 -12.51 -1.34 -1.35
C GLN A 63 -11.34 -0.78 -2.16
N ARG A 64 -10.40 -0.05 -1.52
CA ARG A 64 -9.21 0.46 -2.20
C ARG A 64 -8.35 -0.66 -2.79
N ILE A 65 -8.12 -1.73 -2.01
CA ILE A 65 -7.35 -2.90 -2.46
C ILE A 65 -8.10 -3.63 -3.59
N GLU A 66 -9.40 -3.86 -3.42
CA GLU A 66 -10.24 -4.51 -4.43
C GLU A 66 -10.26 -3.74 -5.74
N ASN A 67 -10.35 -2.41 -5.68
CA ASN A 67 -10.36 -1.56 -6.87
C ASN A 67 -9.05 -1.69 -7.66
N LEU A 68 -7.88 -1.70 -6.98
CA LEU A 68 -6.60 -1.92 -7.66
C LEU A 68 -6.52 -3.30 -8.34
N ARG A 69 -7.02 -4.34 -7.68
CA ARG A 69 -7.04 -5.71 -8.23
C ARG A 69 -7.99 -5.81 -9.43
N ARG A 70 -9.20 -5.27 -9.33
CA ARG A 70 -10.20 -5.29 -10.43
C ARG A 70 -9.74 -4.52 -11.66
N GLN A 71 -8.97 -3.45 -11.46
CA GLN A 71 -8.39 -2.64 -12.54
C GLN A 71 -7.10 -3.24 -13.12
N ASN A 72 -6.64 -4.39 -12.62
CA ASN A 72 -5.36 -5.02 -12.99
C ASN A 72 -4.14 -4.10 -12.79
N VAL A 73 -4.23 -3.15 -11.85
CA VAL A 73 -3.14 -2.23 -11.53
C VAL A 73 -2.06 -2.92 -10.67
N VAL A 74 -2.46 -3.95 -9.92
CA VAL A 74 -1.57 -4.79 -9.10
C VAL A 74 -1.75 -6.25 -9.45
N ARG A 75 -0.67 -7.04 -9.33
CA ARG A 75 -0.73 -8.50 -9.54
C ARG A 75 -1.47 -9.19 -8.38
N PRO A 76 -2.09 -10.37 -8.59
CA PRO A 76 -2.83 -11.08 -7.55
C PRO A 76 -2.00 -11.40 -6.29
N ASP A 77 -0.71 -11.66 -6.46
CA ASP A 77 0.28 -12.03 -5.45
C ASP A 77 1.07 -10.83 -4.88
N GLN A 78 0.79 -9.61 -5.37
CA GLN A 78 1.51 -8.42 -4.94
C GLN A 78 1.04 -7.95 -3.55
N CYS A 79 2.00 -7.59 -2.70
CA CYS A 79 1.71 -7.01 -1.39
C CYS A 79 1.10 -5.61 -1.55
N VAL A 80 -0.09 -5.40 -0.95
CA VAL A 80 -0.81 -4.13 -0.99
C VAL A 80 -1.14 -3.67 0.43
N VAL A 81 -0.77 -2.44 0.76
CA VAL A 81 -1.04 -1.79 2.05
C VAL A 81 -2.05 -0.66 1.83
N SER A 82 -3.11 -0.64 2.64
CA SER A 82 -4.14 0.41 2.58
C SER A 82 -4.21 1.22 3.87
N ILE A 83 -4.33 2.54 3.69
CA ILE A 83 -4.36 3.59 4.73
C ILE A 83 -5.28 4.74 4.31
#